data_AF-A0A535R0Z8-F1
#
_entry.id   AF-A0A535R0Z8-F1
#
_cell.length_a   1.000
_cell.length_b   1.000
_cell.length_c   1.000
_cell.angle_alpha   90.00
_cell.angle_beta   90.00
_cell.angle_gamma   90.00
#
_symmetry.space_group_name_H-M   'P 1'
#
loop_
_entity.id
_entity.type
_entity.pdbx_description
1 polymer ?
#
loop_
_entity_poly.entity_id
_entity_poly.type
_entity_poly.pdbx_seq_one_letter_code
_entity_poly.pdbx_strand_id
1 'polypeptide(L)'
;MSDESRVLVELDATIVSVGFPVRPQALEQAWNLTGESPPSEAFQERVRQAIGQALPDGELLLLVTLRARPGRQSELAKAAAAFVRASRQMPGILGSTLYRSGADPRTLTLAERFTGRQALERHMAADYFRRFQLIQGPLLVAPVEARFYERTVS
;
A
#
# COMPACT_ATOMS: atom_id res chain seq x y z
N MET A 1 -39.50 14.87 -11.68
CA MET A 1 -38.12 15.10 -11.20
C MET A 1 -38.25 15.90 -9.91
N SER A 2 -37.70 15.40 -8.80
CA SER A 2 -37.84 16.04 -7.49
C SER A 2 -37.05 17.35 -7.39
N ASP A 3 -37.48 18.21 -6.48
CA ASP A 3 -36.90 19.52 -6.20
C ASP A 3 -35.39 19.43 -5.87
N GLU A 4 -34.97 18.39 -5.14
CA GLU A 4 -33.57 18.08 -4.85
C GLU A 4 -32.70 17.87 -6.11
N SER A 5 -33.27 17.29 -7.17
CA SER A 5 -32.52 17.06 -8.41
C SER A 5 -32.27 18.35 -9.18
N ARG A 6 -33.14 19.37 -9.02
CA ARG A 6 -32.91 20.71 -9.59
C ARG A 6 -31.87 21.47 -8.79
N VAL A 7 -31.94 21.40 -7.46
CA VAL A 7 -30.98 22.08 -6.56
C VAL A 7 -29.55 21.59 -6.80
N LEU A 8 -29.34 20.29 -7.01
CA LEU A 8 -27.99 19.75 -7.27
C LEU A 8 -27.42 20.21 -8.62
N VAL A 9 -28.25 20.23 -9.67
CA VAL A 9 -27.82 20.68 -11.00
C VAL A 9 -27.52 22.18 -11.01
N GLU A 10 -28.30 22.97 -10.26
CA GLU A 10 -28.10 24.41 -10.12
C GLU A 10 -26.87 24.74 -9.25
N LEU A 11 -26.57 23.90 -8.25
CA LEU A 11 -25.33 23.97 -7.47
C LEU A 11 -24.10 23.69 -8.34
N ASP A 12 -24.14 22.62 -9.15
CA ASP A 12 -23.04 22.25 -10.05
C ASP A 12 -22.80 23.33 -11.11
N ALA A 13 -23.86 23.88 -11.70
CA ALA A 13 -23.78 24.99 -12.63
C ALA A 13 -23.19 26.26 -11.98
N THR A 14 -23.50 26.50 -10.70
CA THR A 14 -22.97 27.64 -9.93
C THR A 14 -21.50 27.42 -9.55
N ILE A 15 -21.10 26.20 -9.18
CA ILE A 15 -19.69 25.86 -8.88
C ILE A 15 -18.81 26.07 -10.12
N VAL A 16 -19.33 25.72 -11.31
CA VAL A 16 -18.65 25.95 -12.58
C VAL A 16 -18.64 27.43 -12.98
N SER A 17 -19.73 28.17 -12.75
CA SER A 17 -19.86 29.57 -13.20
C SER A 17 -19.16 30.59 -12.30
N VAL A 18 -19.08 30.33 -10.99
CA VAL A 18 -18.38 31.21 -10.03
C VAL A 18 -16.87 31.03 -10.14
N GLY A 19 -16.41 29.99 -10.86
CA GLY A 19 -15.02 29.77 -11.17
C GLY A 19 -14.17 29.92 -9.91
N PHE A 20 -14.59 29.31 -8.79
CA PHE A 20 -13.76 29.25 -7.60
C PHE A 20 -12.47 28.55 -8.03
N PRO A 21 -11.37 29.30 -8.26
CA PRO A 21 -10.15 28.66 -8.61
C PRO A 21 -9.73 28.05 -7.29
N VAL A 22 -9.89 26.74 -7.14
CA VAL A 22 -9.05 26.04 -6.18
C VAL A 22 -7.66 26.32 -6.70
N ARG A 23 -7.01 27.33 -6.10
CA ARG A 23 -5.68 27.75 -6.53
C ARG A 23 -4.84 26.48 -6.51
N PRO A 24 -3.97 26.23 -7.50
CA PRO A 24 -3.12 25.04 -7.48
C PRO A 24 -2.44 24.84 -6.13
N GLN A 25 -2.03 25.95 -5.49
CA GLN A 25 -1.49 26.01 -4.12
C GLN A 25 -2.48 25.59 -3.03
N ALA A 26 -3.78 25.83 -3.15
CA ALA A 26 -4.80 25.39 -2.20
C ALA A 26 -5.09 23.88 -2.35
N LEU A 27 -5.03 23.34 -3.57
CA LEU A 27 -5.11 21.90 -3.84
C LEU A 27 -3.85 21.19 -3.32
N GLU A 28 -2.68 21.78 -3.55
CA GLU A 28 -1.39 21.30 -3.06
C GLU A 28 -1.28 21.41 -1.53
N GLN A 29 -1.78 22.50 -0.92
CA GLN A 29 -1.90 22.64 0.53
C GLN A 29 -2.92 21.67 1.13
N ALA A 30 -4.08 21.44 0.50
CA ALA A 30 -5.04 20.43 0.96
C ALA A 30 -4.46 19.02 0.86
N TRP A 31 -3.68 18.72 -0.19
CA TRP A 31 -2.92 17.49 -0.34
C TRP A 31 -1.81 17.36 0.70
N ASN A 32 -1.12 18.45 1.05
CA ASN A 32 -0.08 18.48 2.09
C ASN A 32 -0.66 18.48 3.52
N LEU A 33 -1.90 18.93 3.72
CA LEU A 33 -2.61 18.91 5.01
C LEU A 33 -3.32 17.58 5.28
N THR A 34 -3.60 16.78 4.24
CA THR A 34 -4.24 15.46 4.36
C THR A 34 -3.36 14.28 3.93
N GLY A 35 -2.15 14.56 3.44
CA GLY A 35 -1.20 13.55 2.99
C GLY A 35 0.13 13.67 3.73
N GLU A 36 0.42 12.68 4.57
CA GLU A 36 1.80 12.17 4.57
C GLU A 36 2.20 12.02 3.09
N SER A 37 3.35 12.59 2.69
CA SER A 37 3.92 12.43 1.35
C SER A 37 3.73 11.00 0.83
N PRO A 38 3.54 10.79 -0.50
CA PRO A 38 3.20 9.49 -1.06
C PRO A 38 4.09 8.39 -0.45
N PRO A 39 3.53 7.21 -0.12
CA PRO A 39 4.16 6.19 0.73
C PRO A 39 5.30 5.45 0.01
N SER A 40 6.19 6.15 -0.67
CA SER A 40 7.42 5.60 -1.22
C SER A 40 8.63 6.06 -0.44
N GLU A 41 8.96 7.35 -0.31
CA GLU A 41 10.22 7.74 0.36
C GLU A 41 10.13 7.68 1.88
N ALA A 42 9.11 8.28 2.50
CA ALA A 42 8.90 8.18 3.95
C ALA A 42 8.56 6.74 4.39
N PHE A 43 7.94 5.94 3.51
CA PHE A 43 7.74 4.52 3.74
C PHE A 43 9.03 3.73 3.56
N GLN A 44 9.81 3.97 2.50
CA GLN A 44 11.11 3.34 2.28
C GLN A 44 12.08 3.72 3.39
N GLU A 45 12.01 4.94 3.93
CA GLU A 45 12.81 5.39 5.05
C GLU A 45 12.32 4.79 6.37
N ARG A 46 11.00 4.73 6.63
CA ARG A 46 10.45 3.98 7.79
C ARG A 46 10.81 2.50 7.73
N VAL A 47 10.74 1.91 6.53
CA VAL A 47 11.14 0.53 6.29
C VAL A 47 12.65 0.40 6.44
N ARG A 48 13.46 1.31 5.91
CA ARG A 48 14.93 1.36 6.07
C ARG A 48 15.34 1.55 7.53
N GLN A 49 14.63 2.35 8.30
CA GLN A 49 14.86 2.57 9.73
C GLN A 49 14.39 1.37 10.57
N ALA A 50 13.26 0.75 10.23
CA ALA A 50 12.84 -0.53 10.81
C ALA A 50 13.79 -1.69 10.44
N ILE A 51 14.40 -1.63 9.25
CA ILE A 51 15.46 -2.51 8.73
C ILE A 51 16.84 -2.15 9.29
N GLY A 52 17.00 -0.95 9.84
CA GLY A 52 18.26 -0.28 10.14
C GLY A 52 19.03 -0.88 11.32
N GLN A 53 18.46 -1.85 12.02
CA GLN A 53 19.19 -2.67 12.99
C GLN A 53 19.03 -4.15 12.60
N ALA A 54 20.01 -4.61 11.81
CA ALA A 54 20.30 -6.00 11.49
C ALA A 54 19.21 -6.83 10.77
N LEU A 55 18.90 -6.50 9.50
CA LEU A 55 18.38 -7.57 8.62
C LEU A 55 19.41 -8.71 8.52
N PRO A 56 18.96 -9.98 8.52
CA PRO A 56 19.84 -11.13 8.43
C PRO A 56 20.56 -11.18 7.07
N ASP A 57 21.80 -11.64 7.06
CA ASP A 57 22.54 -11.90 5.82
C ASP A 57 22.05 -13.20 5.13
N GLY A 58 21.41 -14.09 5.89
CA GLY A 58 20.83 -15.35 5.40
C GLY A 58 19.35 -15.24 5.03
N GLU A 59 18.68 -16.40 4.94
CA GLU A 59 17.28 -16.47 4.56
C GLU A 59 16.39 -15.61 5.48
N LEU A 60 15.57 -14.78 4.86
CA LEU A 60 14.69 -13.82 5.52
C LEU A 60 13.22 -14.20 5.27
N LEU A 61 12.42 -14.22 6.33
CA LEU A 61 10.97 -14.22 6.27
C LEU A 61 10.44 -12.82 6.62
N LEU A 62 9.60 -12.26 5.76
CA LEU A 62 8.88 -11.01 5.95
C LEU A 62 7.38 -11.31 6.05
N LEU A 63 6.77 -10.89 7.15
CA LEU A 63 5.31 -10.86 7.29
C LEU A 63 4.81 -9.44 7.13
N VAL A 64 3.95 -9.20 6.12
CA VAL A 64 3.31 -7.91 5.88
C VAL A 64 1.81 -8.02 6.14
N THR A 65 1.31 -7.28 7.11
CA THR A 65 -0.13 -7.24 7.42
C THR A 65 -0.78 -6.00 6.81
N LEU A 66 -1.87 -6.23 6.08
CA LEU A 66 -2.68 -5.21 5.42
C LEU A 66 -4.10 -5.27 5.96
N ARG A 67 -4.66 -4.12 6.33
CA ARG A 67 -6.05 -4.01 6.81
C ARG A 67 -6.85 -3.15 5.86
N ALA A 68 -7.81 -3.76 5.17
CA ALA A 68 -8.68 -3.07 4.22
C ALA A 68 -9.68 -2.14 4.92
N ARG A 69 -10.01 -1.03 4.27
CA ARG A 69 -11.21 -0.23 4.58
C ARG A 69 -12.48 -1.09 4.44
N PRO A 70 -13.54 -0.82 5.22
CA PRO A 70 -14.84 -1.45 5.00
C PRO A 70 -15.26 -1.34 3.52
N GLY A 71 -15.66 -2.46 2.91
CA GLY A 71 -16.08 -2.52 1.51
C GLY A 71 -14.95 -2.64 0.49
N ARG A 72 -13.67 -2.50 0.87
CA ARG A 72 -12.52 -2.56 -0.06
C ARG A 72 -11.74 -3.88 -0.02
N GLN A 73 -12.26 -4.89 0.68
CA GLN A 73 -11.57 -6.16 0.93
C GLN A 73 -11.26 -6.94 -0.36
N SER A 74 -12.20 -6.95 -1.30
CA SER A 74 -12.05 -7.67 -2.58
C SER A 74 -11.01 -6.98 -3.47
N GLU A 75 -11.02 -5.66 -3.51
CA GLU A 75 -10.08 -4.85 -4.29
C GLU A 75 -8.65 -5.02 -3.75
N LEU A 76 -8.46 -4.91 -2.44
CA LEU A 76 -7.15 -5.12 -1.80
C LEU A 76 -6.66 -6.55 -2.05
N ALA A 77 -7.52 -7.56 -1.92
CA ALA A 77 -7.14 -8.95 -2.18
C ALA A 77 -6.72 -9.20 -3.63
N LYS A 78 -7.41 -8.59 -4.60
CA LYS A 78 -7.03 -8.66 -6.02
C LYS A 78 -5.68 -8.00 -6.28
N ALA A 79 -5.46 -6.80 -5.73
CA ALA A 79 -4.19 -6.08 -5.85
C ALA A 79 -3.02 -6.87 -5.22
N ALA A 80 -3.21 -7.38 -4.00
CA ALA A 80 -2.22 -8.19 -3.30
C ALA A 80 -1.93 -9.52 -4.03
N ALA A 81 -2.94 -10.18 -4.60
CA ALA A 81 -2.74 -11.39 -5.39
C ALA A 81 -1.92 -11.12 -6.68
N ALA A 82 -2.14 -9.98 -7.33
CA ALA A 82 -1.33 -9.57 -8.47
C ALA A 82 0.12 -9.28 -8.07
N PHE A 83 0.33 -8.61 -6.94
CA PHE A 83 1.65 -8.37 -6.36
C PHE A 83 2.40 -9.68 -6.06
N VAL A 84 1.74 -10.65 -5.40
CA VAL A 84 2.33 -11.97 -5.10
C VAL A 84 2.74 -12.71 -6.38
N ARG A 85 1.92 -12.65 -7.45
CA ARG A 85 2.30 -13.27 -8.73
C ARG A 85 3.53 -12.61 -9.36
N ALA A 86 3.64 -11.28 -9.27
CA ALA A 86 4.79 -10.54 -9.80
C ALA A 86 6.06 -10.80 -8.97
N SER A 87 5.96 -10.82 -7.63
CA SER A 87 7.12 -11.04 -6.77
C SER A 87 7.76 -12.41 -6.99
N ARG A 88 6.96 -13.47 -7.19
CA ARG A 88 7.45 -14.84 -7.46
C ARG A 88 8.32 -14.97 -8.71
N GLN A 89 8.29 -14.00 -9.63
CA GLN A 89 9.14 -14.00 -10.83
C GLN A 89 10.53 -13.40 -10.57
N MET A 90 10.75 -12.82 -9.39
CA MET A 90 11.99 -12.11 -9.08
C MET A 90 13.08 -13.06 -8.57
N PRO A 91 14.34 -12.90 -9.04
CA PRO A 91 15.48 -13.64 -8.50
C PRO A 91 15.68 -13.39 -7.00
N GLY A 92 15.82 -14.48 -6.24
CA GLY A 92 16.03 -14.43 -4.79
C GLY A 92 14.75 -14.42 -3.95
N ILE A 93 13.56 -14.49 -4.57
CA ILE A 93 12.30 -14.77 -3.87
C ILE A 93 12.12 -16.28 -3.77
N LEU A 94 12.20 -16.80 -2.55
CA LEU A 94 12.01 -18.22 -2.24
C LEU A 94 10.53 -18.59 -2.15
N GLY A 95 9.68 -17.63 -1.79
CA GLY A 95 8.24 -17.82 -1.72
C GLY A 95 7.53 -16.52 -1.40
N SER A 96 6.28 -16.39 -1.85
CA SER A 96 5.39 -15.29 -1.48
C SER A 96 3.97 -15.85 -1.45
N THR A 97 3.30 -15.78 -0.30
CA THR A 97 1.96 -16.36 -0.11
C THR A 97 1.05 -15.35 0.58
N LEU A 98 -0.16 -15.20 0.05
CA LEU A 98 -1.19 -14.33 0.63
C LEU A 98 -2.17 -15.16 1.47
N TYR A 99 -2.38 -14.74 2.71
CA TYR A 99 -3.35 -15.31 3.62
C TYR A 99 -4.45 -14.28 3.94
N ARG A 100 -5.66 -14.76 4.21
CA ARG A 100 -6.73 -13.97 4.82
C ARG A 100 -6.90 -14.43 6.26
N SER A 101 -7.04 -13.48 7.18
CA SER A 101 -7.32 -13.80 8.58
C SER A 101 -8.69 -14.47 8.71
N GLY A 102 -8.76 -15.54 9.50
CA GLY A 102 -10.03 -16.17 9.88
C GLY A 102 -10.83 -15.36 10.90
N ALA A 103 -10.17 -14.44 11.64
CA ALA A 103 -10.80 -13.62 12.67
C ALA A 103 -11.33 -12.29 12.13
N ASP A 104 -10.67 -11.69 11.14
CA ASP A 104 -11.15 -10.48 10.45
C ASP A 104 -10.94 -10.62 8.93
N PRO A 105 -12.01 -10.78 8.13
CA PRO A 105 -11.89 -10.93 6.68
C PRO A 105 -11.33 -9.68 5.98
N ARG A 106 -11.21 -8.53 6.65
CA ARG A 106 -10.53 -7.33 6.13
C ARG A 106 -9.01 -7.38 6.25
N THR A 107 -8.50 -8.32 7.05
CA THR A 107 -7.06 -8.45 7.29
C THR A 107 -6.47 -9.50 6.36
N LEU A 108 -5.44 -9.09 5.63
CA LEU A 108 -4.61 -9.95 4.80
C LEU A 108 -3.17 -9.95 5.36
N THR A 109 -2.49 -11.09 5.24
CA THR A 109 -1.07 -11.20 5.58
C THR A 109 -0.31 -11.80 4.41
N LEU A 110 0.72 -11.11 3.92
CA LEU A 110 1.70 -11.70 3.02
C LEU A 110 2.81 -12.32 3.85
N ALA A 111 3.18 -13.55 3.51
CA ALA A 111 4.40 -14.19 3.99
C ALA A 111 5.37 -14.33 2.82
N GLU A 112 6.47 -13.61 2.87
CA GLU A 112 7.46 -13.53 1.80
C GLU A 112 8.81 -14.02 2.30
N ARG A 113 9.44 -14.92 1.55
CA ARG A 113 10.75 -15.50 1.87
C ARG A 113 11.76 -15.08 0.83
N PHE A 114 12.92 -14.64 1.28
CA PHE A 114 14.00 -14.11 0.46
C PHE A 114 15.30 -14.86 0.75
N THR A 115 16.18 -14.99 -0.25
CA THR A 115 17.53 -15.53 -0.05
C THR A 115 18.39 -14.66 0.87
N GLY A 116 17.97 -13.42 1.14
CA GLY A 116 18.59 -12.50 2.08
C GLY A 116 18.31 -11.04 1.71
N ARG A 117 19.00 -10.12 2.43
CA ARG A 117 18.83 -8.67 2.31
C ARG A 117 18.82 -8.14 0.88
N GLN A 118 19.79 -8.54 0.06
CA GLN A 118 19.92 -8.03 -1.31
C GLN A 118 18.72 -8.38 -2.20
N ALA A 119 18.07 -9.53 -1.97
CA ALA A 119 16.87 -9.91 -2.69
C ALA A 119 15.66 -9.05 -2.26
N LEU A 120 15.55 -8.72 -0.97
CA LEU A 120 14.53 -7.78 -0.47
C LEU A 120 14.72 -6.37 -1.04
N GLU A 121 15.96 -5.86 -1.08
CA GLU A 121 16.25 -4.53 -1.66
C GLU A 121 15.85 -4.45 -3.13
N ARG A 122 16.20 -5.46 -3.94
CA ARG A 122 15.76 -5.55 -5.34
C ARG A 122 14.24 -5.63 -5.47
N HIS A 123 13.59 -6.39 -4.61
CA HIS A 123 12.13 -6.50 -4.56
C HIS A 123 11.48 -5.13 -4.30
N MET A 124 11.97 -4.38 -3.31
CA MET A 124 11.44 -3.05 -2.95
C MET A 124 11.70 -1.98 -4.02
N ALA A 125 12.78 -2.12 -4.79
CA ALA A 125 13.13 -1.19 -5.87
C ALA A 125 12.32 -1.43 -7.17
N ALA A 126 11.64 -2.58 -7.30
CA ALA A 126 10.99 -2.99 -8.53
C ALA A 126 9.71 -2.19 -8.85
N ASP A 127 9.39 -2.07 -10.13
CA ASP A 127 8.21 -1.34 -10.61
C ASP A 127 6.88 -1.91 -10.09
N TYR A 128 6.75 -3.24 -10.00
CA TYR A 128 5.53 -3.85 -9.48
C TYR A 128 5.31 -3.50 -8.00
N PHE A 129 6.39 -3.32 -7.24
CA PHE A 129 6.33 -2.91 -5.85
C PHE A 129 5.80 -1.49 -5.74
N ARG A 130 6.40 -0.55 -6.50
CA ARG A 130 5.93 0.84 -6.57
C ARG A 130 4.44 0.91 -6.98
N ARG A 131 4.04 0.17 -8.00
CA ARG A 131 2.63 0.12 -8.46
C ARG A 131 1.71 -0.38 -7.36
N PHE A 132 2.10 -1.44 -6.64
CA PHE A 132 1.31 -1.95 -5.54
C PHE A 132 1.18 -0.95 -4.38
N GLN A 133 2.25 -0.22 -4.04
CA GLN A 133 2.20 0.85 -3.02
C GLN A 133 1.17 1.94 -3.37
N LEU A 134 1.12 2.37 -4.63
CA LEU A 134 0.13 3.33 -5.10
C LEU A 134 -1.30 2.79 -5.05
N ILE A 135 -1.50 1.53 -5.46
CA ILE A 135 -2.83 0.90 -5.47
C ILE A 135 -3.34 0.65 -4.05
N GLN A 136 -2.49 0.14 -3.15
CA GLN A 136 -2.93 -0.28 -1.83
C GLN A 136 -3.23 0.90 -0.89
N GLY A 137 -2.48 2.01 -0.99
CA GLY A 137 -2.62 3.17 -0.10
C GLY A 137 -4.06 3.60 0.20
N PRO A 138 -4.89 3.92 -0.81
CA PRO A 138 -6.29 4.31 -0.58
C PRO A 138 -7.19 3.19 -0.05
N LEU A 139 -6.78 1.92 -0.17
CA LEU A 139 -7.55 0.75 0.26
C LEU A 139 -7.38 0.41 1.73
N LEU A 140 -6.35 0.96 2.39
CA LEU A 140 -5.98 0.59 3.75
C LEU A 140 -6.56 1.55 4.80
N VAL A 141 -6.93 1.00 5.97
CA VAL A 141 -7.36 1.82 7.12
C VAL A 141 -6.19 2.44 7.89
N ALA A 142 -5.00 1.87 7.74
CA ALA A 142 -3.77 2.27 8.41
C ALA A 142 -2.57 1.86 7.56
N PRO A 143 -1.36 2.41 7.80
CA PRO A 143 -0.13 1.92 7.17
C PRO A 143 0.08 0.41 7.37
N VAL A 144 0.81 -0.22 6.44
CA VAL A 144 1.14 -1.65 6.53
C VAL A 144 2.07 -1.93 7.71
N GLU A 145 1.83 -3.04 8.41
CA GLU A 145 2.75 -3.53 9.45
C GLU A 145 3.71 -4.55 8.82
N ALA A 146 5.02 -4.34 8.94
CA ALA A 146 6.05 -5.26 8.45
C ALA A 146 6.85 -5.85 9.63
N ARG A 147 7.02 -7.17 9.64
CA ARG A 147 7.84 -7.89 10.63
C ARG A 147 8.84 -8.81 9.93
N PHE A 148 10.10 -8.72 10.33
CA PHE A 148 11.21 -9.47 9.77
C PHE A 148 11.64 -10.59 10.71
N TYR A 149 11.97 -11.75 10.14
CA TYR A 149 12.40 -12.93 10.88
C TYR A 149 13.57 -13.60 10.15
N GLU A 150 14.55 -14.09 10.90
CA GLU A 150 15.59 -14.96 10.38
C GLU A 150 15.17 -16.42 10.49
N ARG A 151 15.68 -17.26 9.57
CA ARG A 151 15.56 -18.70 9.70
C ARG A 151 16.61 -19.22 10.69
N THR A 152 16.17 -19.75 11.82
CA THR A 152 17.05 -20.30 12.86
C THR A 152 17.32 -21.80 12.72
N VAL A 153 16.51 -22.52 11.93
CA VAL A 153 16.64 -23.98 11.73
C VAL A 153 16.39 -24.32 10.26
N SER A 154 17.25 -25.19 9.69
CA SER A 154 17.15 -25.69 8.31
C SER A 154 16.27 -26.93 8.20
#